data_AF-A0AAJ2ADF0-F1
#
_entry.id   AF-A0AAJ2ADF0-F1
#
_cell.length_a   1.000
_cell.length_b   1.000
_cell.length_c   1.000
_cell.angle_alpha   90.00
_cell.angle_beta   90.00
_cell.angle_gamma   90.00
#
_symmetry.space_group_name_H-M   'P 1'
#
loop_
_entity.id
_entity.type
_entity.pdbx_description
1 polymer ?
#
loop_
_entity_poly.entity_id
_entity_poly.type
_entity_poly.pdbx_seq_one_letter_code
_entity_poly.pdbx_strand_id
1 'polypeptide(L)'
;MDETGRRAVFAALLPLCFGMLSTTCARADDTPNPCDALKRVLSAAPNFSSLSAFDGRAIALPYGDDAKCAASQTNYRCTWTPRGGSSADALQGVAADIASCVPDATHDQNSPARQHFYLGARGARTEITAAQAGSNKLTLEIYGSR
;
A
#
# COMPACT_ATOMS: atom_id res chain seq x y z
N MET A 1 -41.73 35.88 -64.76
CA MET A 1 -42.84 35.36 -63.95
C MET A 1 -42.19 34.33 -63.02
N ASP A 2 -42.04 34.51 -61.73
CA ASP A 2 -42.58 35.50 -60.81
C ASP A 2 -41.67 35.54 -59.57
N GLU A 3 -41.93 36.51 -58.73
CA GLU A 3 -41.07 37.12 -57.74
C GLU A 3 -41.20 36.48 -56.35
N THR A 4 -40.24 36.77 -55.48
CA THR A 4 -40.46 37.03 -54.03
C THR A 4 -40.74 35.86 -53.08
N GLY A 5 -39.91 35.78 -52.02
CA GLY A 5 -40.50 35.71 -50.67
C GLY A 5 -39.81 34.91 -49.57
N ARG A 6 -38.85 35.57 -48.90
CA ARG A 6 -38.75 35.74 -47.42
C ARG A 6 -38.70 34.54 -46.45
N ARG A 7 -37.66 34.64 -45.60
CA ARG A 7 -37.57 34.35 -44.13
C ARG A 7 -37.43 32.84 -43.77
N ALA A 8 -36.66 32.44 -42.76
CA ALA A 8 -36.22 33.13 -41.55
C ALA A 8 -34.85 32.58 -41.07
N VAL A 9 -34.06 33.48 -40.48
CA VAL A 9 -32.87 33.18 -39.68
C VAL A 9 -33.36 32.56 -38.36
N PHE A 10 -32.93 31.34 -38.05
CA PHE A 10 -32.99 30.79 -36.69
C PHE A 10 -31.57 30.46 -36.24
N ALA A 11 -31.01 31.40 -35.47
CA ALA A 11 -29.80 31.21 -34.71
C ALA A 11 -30.06 30.21 -33.58
N ALA A 12 -29.40 29.06 -33.62
CA ALA A 12 -29.33 28.14 -32.49
C ALA A 12 -27.89 28.18 -31.94
N LEU A 13 -27.65 29.04 -30.96
CA LEU A 13 -26.43 29.06 -30.17
C LEU A 13 -26.49 27.90 -29.17
N LEU A 14 -25.77 26.82 -29.45
CA LEU A 14 -25.53 25.72 -28.51
C LEU A 14 -24.49 26.16 -27.46
N PRO A 15 -24.82 26.18 -26.16
CA PRO A 15 -23.81 26.38 -25.13
C PRO A 15 -22.99 25.09 -24.97
N LEU A 16 -21.76 25.09 -25.47
CA LEU A 16 -20.76 24.07 -25.16
C LEU A 16 -20.40 24.21 -23.67
N CYS A 17 -21.01 23.39 -22.83
CA CYS A 17 -20.59 23.19 -21.45
C CYS A 17 -19.16 22.62 -21.46
N PHE A 18 -18.17 23.48 -21.17
CA PHE A 18 -16.82 23.04 -20.83
C PHE A 18 -16.87 22.28 -19.50
N GLY A 19 -16.88 20.95 -19.58
CA GLY A 19 -16.61 20.10 -18.43
C GLY A 19 -15.17 20.35 -17.98
N MET A 20 -14.99 20.92 -16.78
CA MET A 20 -13.67 20.98 -16.16
C MET A 20 -13.26 19.55 -15.79
N LEU A 21 -12.43 18.91 -16.62
CA LEU A 21 -11.68 17.73 -16.19
C LEU A 21 -10.70 18.21 -15.13
N SER A 22 -11.01 17.90 -13.87
CA SER A 22 -10.07 18.03 -12.75
C SER A 22 -8.97 16.99 -12.96
N THR A 23 -7.95 17.32 -13.73
CA THR A 23 -6.75 16.50 -13.88
C THR A 23 -6.05 16.51 -12.52
N THR A 24 -6.23 15.46 -11.72
CA THR A 24 -5.39 15.24 -10.54
C THR A 24 -3.96 15.08 -11.04
N CYS A 25 -3.10 16.05 -10.73
CA CYS A 25 -1.68 16.01 -11.04
C CYS A 25 -1.03 14.85 -10.26
N ALA A 26 -1.03 13.65 -10.83
CA ALA A 26 -0.16 12.58 -10.36
C ALA A 26 1.28 12.97 -10.68
N ARG A 27 2.09 13.21 -9.65
CA ARG A 27 3.54 13.38 -9.77
C ARG A 27 4.13 12.00 -10.05
N ALA A 28 5.17 11.91 -10.87
CA ALA A 28 5.89 10.64 -11.08
C ALA A 28 6.50 10.07 -9.77
N ASP A 29 6.74 10.95 -8.79
CA ASP A 29 7.18 10.61 -7.44
C ASP A 29 6.06 10.00 -6.55
N ASP A 30 4.81 9.97 -7.01
CA ASP A 30 3.69 9.33 -6.29
C ASP A 30 3.71 7.80 -6.44
N THR A 31 4.79 7.23 -6.99
CA THR A 31 4.98 5.78 -7.01
C THR A 31 5.02 5.28 -5.57
N PRO A 32 4.10 4.39 -5.15
CA PRO A 32 4.06 3.96 -3.76
C PRO A 32 5.38 3.28 -3.35
N ASN A 33 6.10 3.90 -2.42
CA ASN A 33 7.40 3.40 -1.94
C ASN A 33 7.20 2.41 -0.78
N PRO A 34 7.61 1.13 -0.91
CA PRO A 34 7.51 0.14 0.16
C PRO A 34 8.21 0.56 1.47
N CYS A 35 9.37 1.23 1.38
CA CYS A 35 10.11 1.67 2.55
C CYS A 35 9.38 2.77 3.32
N ASP A 36 8.78 3.74 2.63
CA ASP A 36 8.08 4.85 3.29
C ASP A 36 6.82 4.34 3.98
N ALA A 37 6.10 3.43 3.34
CA ALA A 37 4.95 2.75 3.95
C ALA A 37 5.35 1.95 5.20
N LEU A 38 6.42 1.14 5.11
CA LEU A 38 6.91 0.37 6.25
C LEU A 38 7.34 1.29 7.41
N LYS A 39 8.12 2.33 7.14
CA LYS A 39 8.55 3.31 8.16
C LYS A 39 7.35 4.03 8.79
N ARG A 40 6.35 4.41 7.99
CA ARG A 40 5.12 5.02 8.49
C ARG A 40 4.37 4.09 9.44
N VAL A 41 4.18 2.82 9.08
CA VAL A 41 3.52 1.84 9.96
C VAL A 41 4.33 1.65 11.26
N LEU A 42 5.65 1.52 11.16
CA LEU A 42 6.52 1.34 12.33
C LEU A 42 6.52 2.56 13.26
N SER A 43 6.43 3.77 12.72
CA SER A 43 6.38 5.02 13.50
C SER A 43 5.13 5.14 14.37
N ALA A 44 4.07 4.38 14.09
CA ALA A 44 2.86 4.35 14.90
C ALA A 44 2.99 3.47 16.15
N ALA A 45 4.03 2.62 16.24
CA ALA A 45 4.25 1.82 17.42
C ALA A 45 4.43 2.69 18.69
N PRO A 46 3.93 2.28 19.86
CA PRO A 46 3.27 1.00 20.12
C PRO A 46 1.75 1.02 19.89
N ASN A 47 1.17 2.09 19.32
CA ASN A 47 -0.27 2.24 19.13
C ASN A 47 -0.67 2.51 17.68
N PHE A 48 -1.14 1.47 17.00
CA PHE A 48 -1.44 1.51 15.57
C PHE A 48 -2.84 2.04 15.23
N SER A 49 -3.65 2.46 16.22
CA SER A 49 -5.04 2.89 15.98
C SER A 49 -5.19 4.11 15.06
N SER A 50 -4.11 4.87 14.82
CA SER A 50 -4.11 5.99 13.87
C SER A 50 -3.95 5.56 12.40
N LEU A 51 -3.58 4.30 12.15
CA LEU A 51 -3.38 3.78 10.81
C LEU A 51 -4.69 3.32 10.17
N SER A 52 -4.76 3.47 8.86
CA SER A 52 -5.81 2.98 7.99
C SER A 52 -5.37 1.71 7.25
N ALA A 53 -6.31 1.07 6.57
CA ALA A 53 -6.03 -0.06 5.68
C ALA A 53 -5.16 0.32 4.45
N PHE A 54 -4.92 1.61 4.19
CA PHE A 54 -4.12 2.08 3.05
C PHE A 54 -2.63 2.19 3.38
N ASP A 55 -2.28 2.46 4.64
CA ASP A 55 -0.90 2.79 5.03
C ASP A 55 0.11 1.67 4.75
N GLY A 56 -0.31 0.40 4.78
CA GLY A 56 0.55 -0.76 4.49
C GLY A 56 0.46 -1.32 3.08
N ARG A 57 -0.41 -0.80 2.20
CA ARG A 57 -0.63 -1.40 0.87
C ARG A 57 0.64 -1.41 0.03
N ALA A 58 1.41 -0.32 0.09
CA ALA A 58 2.63 -0.20 -0.70
C ALA A 58 3.72 -1.21 -0.31
N ILE A 59 3.68 -1.75 0.92
CA ILE A 59 4.63 -2.78 1.38
C ILE A 59 4.42 -4.08 0.58
N ALA A 60 3.18 -4.39 0.23
CA ALA A 60 2.84 -5.62 -0.50
C ALA A 60 2.93 -5.48 -2.03
N LEU A 61 2.87 -4.25 -2.57
CA LEU A 61 2.78 -4.01 -4.03
C LEU A 61 3.85 -4.70 -4.88
N PRO A 62 5.14 -4.78 -4.47
CA PRO A 62 6.15 -5.52 -5.23
C PRO A 62 5.84 -7.02 -5.34
N TYR A 63 5.09 -7.56 -4.39
CA TYR A 63 4.84 -8.99 -4.22
C TYR A 63 3.39 -9.40 -4.44
N GLY A 64 2.44 -8.48 -4.58
CA GLY A 64 1.01 -8.77 -4.72
C GLY A 64 0.19 -7.50 -4.88
N ASP A 65 -1.03 -7.59 -5.37
CA ASP A 65 -1.91 -6.43 -5.65
C ASP A 65 -3.23 -6.44 -4.84
N ASP A 66 -3.55 -7.55 -4.18
CA ASP A 66 -4.79 -7.77 -3.42
C ASP A 66 -4.64 -7.54 -1.92
N ALA A 67 -3.67 -6.71 -1.51
CA ALA A 67 -3.34 -6.49 -0.11
C ALA A 67 -4.53 -5.96 0.71
N LYS A 68 -4.84 -6.67 1.79
CA LYS A 68 -5.84 -6.31 2.80
C LYS A 68 -5.14 -6.05 4.12
N CYS A 69 -5.21 -4.82 4.60
CA CYS A 69 -4.59 -4.42 5.86
C CYS A 69 -5.63 -4.00 6.90
N ALA A 70 -5.30 -4.19 8.17
CA ALA A 70 -6.11 -3.78 9.31
C ALA A 70 -5.22 -3.30 10.46
N ALA A 71 -5.65 -2.24 11.11
CA ALA A 71 -5.02 -1.69 12.30
C ALA A 71 -5.82 -2.07 13.55
N SER A 72 -5.12 -2.21 14.66
CA SER A 72 -5.67 -2.31 16.01
C SER A 72 -4.83 -1.47 16.96
N GLN A 73 -5.17 -1.47 18.25
CA GLN A 73 -4.37 -0.73 19.22
C GLN A 73 -2.95 -1.29 19.37
N THR A 74 -2.73 -2.59 19.17
CA THR A 74 -1.45 -3.25 19.47
C THR A 74 -0.74 -3.84 18.26
N ASN A 75 -1.42 -3.92 17.11
CA ASN A 75 -0.83 -4.43 15.89
C ASN A 75 -1.37 -3.77 14.62
N TYR A 76 -0.57 -3.89 13.57
CA TYR A 76 -0.96 -3.64 12.19
C TYR A 76 -0.66 -4.90 11.36
N ARG A 77 -1.65 -5.39 10.62
CA ARG A 77 -1.53 -6.63 9.85
C ARG A 77 -1.98 -6.43 8.41
N CYS A 78 -1.20 -6.93 7.47
CA CYS A 78 -1.53 -7.01 6.04
C CYS A 78 -1.48 -8.46 5.56
N THR A 79 -2.40 -8.83 4.68
CA THR A 79 -2.40 -10.14 3.99
C THR A 79 -2.58 -9.97 2.49
N TRP A 80 -1.87 -10.73 1.68
CA TRP A 80 -1.98 -10.68 0.21
C TRP A 80 -1.64 -12.04 -0.44
N THR A 81 -1.97 -12.17 -1.72
CA THR A 81 -1.56 -13.27 -2.60
C THR A 81 -0.23 -12.90 -3.26
N PRO A 82 0.80 -13.76 -3.21
CA PRO A 82 2.02 -13.57 -3.99
C PRO A 82 1.76 -13.48 -5.50
N ARG A 83 2.43 -12.54 -6.16
CA ARG A 83 2.43 -12.37 -7.61
C ARG A 83 3.52 -13.25 -8.21
N GLY A 84 3.14 -14.42 -8.72
CA GLY A 84 4.05 -15.35 -9.36
C GLY A 84 5.10 -15.94 -8.40
N GLY A 85 5.85 -16.93 -8.88
CA GLY A 85 6.85 -17.63 -8.09
C GLY A 85 6.26 -18.43 -6.92
N SER A 86 7.13 -18.87 -6.01
CA SER A 86 6.70 -19.52 -4.77
C SER A 86 6.42 -18.49 -3.67
N SER A 87 5.53 -18.84 -2.72
CA SER A 87 5.31 -18.03 -1.51
C SER A 87 6.61 -17.85 -0.69
N ALA A 88 7.57 -18.76 -0.81
CA ALA A 88 8.86 -18.65 -0.13
C ALA A 88 9.74 -17.57 -0.76
N ASP A 89 9.82 -17.50 -2.09
CA ASP A 89 10.60 -16.47 -2.79
C ASP A 89 10.02 -15.08 -2.54
N ALA A 90 8.70 -14.95 -2.59
CA ALA A 90 8.02 -13.70 -2.27
C ALA A 90 8.28 -13.28 -0.80
N LEU A 91 8.27 -14.23 0.14
CA LEU A 91 8.58 -13.96 1.54
C LEU A 91 10.04 -13.51 1.73
N GLN A 92 10.98 -14.11 1.01
CA GLN A 92 12.39 -13.70 1.02
C GLN A 92 12.56 -12.28 0.48
N GLY A 93 11.82 -11.93 -0.58
CA GLY A 93 11.76 -10.55 -1.08
C GLY A 93 11.32 -9.57 0.01
N VAL A 94 10.19 -9.84 0.67
CA VAL A 94 9.67 -8.98 1.75
C VAL A 94 10.70 -8.81 2.87
N ALA A 95 11.40 -9.88 3.24
CA ALA A 95 12.45 -9.81 4.26
C ALA A 95 13.65 -8.96 3.81
N ALA A 96 14.04 -9.04 2.54
CA ALA A 96 15.09 -8.19 1.99
C ALA A 96 14.69 -6.70 2.02
N ASP A 97 13.44 -6.39 1.65
CA ASP A 97 12.91 -5.03 1.74
C ASP A 97 12.89 -4.53 3.20
N ILE A 98 12.42 -5.34 4.16
CA ILE A 98 12.45 -4.96 5.58
C ILE A 98 13.87 -4.64 6.04
N ALA A 99 14.84 -5.52 5.74
CA ALA A 99 16.24 -5.33 6.12
C ALA A 99 16.86 -4.07 5.48
N SER A 100 16.49 -3.76 4.24
CA SER A 100 16.97 -2.58 3.52
C SER A 100 16.33 -1.29 4.05
N CYS A 101 15.02 -1.30 4.31
CA CYS A 101 14.27 -0.13 4.72
C CYS A 101 14.46 0.24 6.20
N VAL A 102 14.84 -0.74 7.04
CA VAL A 102 14.90 -0.63 8.49
C VAL A 102 16.22 -1.19 9.02
N PRO A 103 17.35 -0.49 8.81
CA PRO A 103 18.68 -1.00 9.14
C PRO A 103 18.92 -1.25 10.63
N ASP A 104 18.14 -0.59 11.51
CA ASP A 104 18.24 -0.78 12.96
C ASP A 104 17.49 -2.03 13.48
N ALA A 105 16.76 -2.73 12.59
CA ALA A 105 16.02 -3.94 12.97
C ALA A 105 16.97 -5.13 13.11
N THR A 106 16.86 -5.86 14.22
CA THR A 106 17.55 -7.13 14.38
C THR A 106 16.74 -8.26 13.74
N HIS A 107 17.33 -8.97 12.79
CA HIS A 107 16.75 -10.17 12.17
C HIS A 107 17.10 -11.40 13.02
N ASP A 108 16.13 -12.00 13.71
CA ASP A 108 16.36 -13.11 14.64
C ASP A 108 15.73 -14.43 14.20
N GLN A 109 14.87 -14.44 13.18
CA GLN A 109 14.43 -15.66 12.53
C GLN A 109 14.42 -15.54 11.01
N ASN A 110 15.10 -16.46 10.34
CA ASN A 110 15.10 -16.64 8.89
C ASN A 110 14.76 -18.09 8.55
N SER A 111 13.52 -18.34 8.14
CA SER A 111 13.06 -19.65 7.69
C SER A 111 12.21 -19.52 6.42
N PRO A 112 12.11 -20.59 5.60
CA PRO A 112 11.35 -20.53 4.34
C PRO A 112 9.88 -20.11 4.49
N ALA A 113 9.27 -20.32 5.67
CA ALA A 113 7.88 -20.00 5.94
C ALA A 113 7.67 -18.79 6.87
N ARG A 114 8.73 -18.29 7.52
CA ARG A 114 8.64 -17.16 8.47
C ARG A 114 9.95 -16.39 8.56
N GLN A 115 9.83 -15.08 8.58
CA GLN A 115 10.88 -14.08 8.74
C GLN A 115 10.48 -13.20 9.94
N HIS A 116 11.40 -12.92 10.84
CA HIS A 116 11.10 -12.14 12.05
C HIS A 116 12.22 -11.15 12.36
N PHE A 117 11.80 -9.91 12.60
CA PHE A 117 12.66 -8.82 12.99
C PHE A 117 12.12 -8.15 14.24
N TYR A 118 12.98 -7.46 14.98
CA TYR A 118 12.52 -6.56 16.02
C TYR A 118 13.35 -5.28 16.08
N LEU A 119 12.73 -4.22 16.59
CA LEU A 119 13.32 -2.92 16.87
C LEU A 119 13.24 -2.63 18.37
N GLY A 120 14.23 -1.91 18.89
CA GLY A 120 14.22 -1.42 20.26
C GLY A 120 14.67 -2.45 21.32
N ALA A 121 14.67 -2.00 22.56
CA ALA A 121 15.13 -2.78 23.70
C ALA A 121 14.07 -3.80 24.14
N ARG A 122 14.51 -4.87 24.80
CA ARG A 122 13.61 -5.86 25.42
C ARG A 122 12.66 -5.15 26.39
N GLY A 123 11.36 -5.39 26.24
CA GLY A 123 10.30 -4.73 27.03
C GLY A 123 9.66 -3.52 26.34
N ALA A 124 10.23 -3.01 25.25
CA ALA A 124 9.65 -1.94 24.43
C ALA A 124 9.92 -2.18 22.94
N ARG A 125 9.81 -3.45 22.52
CA ARG A 125 10.06 -3.88 21.14
C ARG A 125 8.89 -3.59 20.23
N THR A 126 9.23 -3.22 19.00
CA THR A 126 8.34 -3.41 17.85
C THR A 126 8.77 -4.66 17.13
N GLU A 127 7.88 -5.65 17.04
CA GLU A 127 8.12 -6.92 16.35
C GLU A 127 7.55 -6.86 14.94
N ILE A 128 8.27 -7.40 13.96
CA ILE A 128 7.89 -7.43 12.54
C ILE A 128 7.96 -8.89 12.10
N THR A 129 6.81 -9.50 11.84
CA THR A 129 6.72 -10.86 11.33
C THR A 129 6.22 -10.83 9.89
N ALA A 130 6.97 -11.44 8.97
CA ALA A 130 6.45 -11.82 7.66
C ALA A 130 6.37 -13.35 7.59
N ALA A 131 5.24 -13.90 7.15
CA ALA A 131 5.02 -15.34 7.14
C ALA A 131 4.09 -15.80 6.03
N GLN A 132 4.20 -17.08 5.67
CA GLN A 132 3.21 -17.75 4.84
C GLN A 132 1.93 -18.04 5.65
N ALA A 133 0.78 -17.74 5.07
CA ALA A 133 -0.55 -17.99 5.65
C ALA A 133 -1.31 -19.04 4.82
N GLY A 134 -0.71 -20.22 4.69
CA GLY A 134 -1.15 -21.26 3.76
C GLY A 134 -0.38 -21.22 2.43
N SER A 135 -0.83 -22.02 1.46
CA SER A 135 -0.07 -22.25 0.22
C SER A 135 0.09 -21.03 -0.68
N ASN A 136 -0.86 -20.09 -0.64
CA ASN A 136 -0.91 -18.97 -1.58
C ASN A 136 -1.25 -17.62 -0.91
N LYS A 137 -0.80 -17.42 0.33
CA LYS A 137 -0.98 -16.16 1.05
C LYS A 137 0.27 -15.82 1.85
N LEU A 138 0.57 -14.54 1.90
CA LEU A 138 1.54 -13.96 2.81
C LEU A 138 0.83 -13.05 3.80
N THR A 139 1.39 -12.98 5.00
CA THR A 139 1.00 -12.07 6.06
C THR A 139 2.21 -11.28 6.50
N LEU A 140 2.07 -9.96 6.62
CA LEU A 140 2.96 -9.09 7.38
C LEU A 140 2.21 -8.65 8.63
N GLU A 141 2.83 -8.78 9.79
CA GLU A 141 2.26 -8.39 11.06
C GLU A 141 3.28 -7.65 11.90
N ILE A 142 2.89 -6.47 12.37
CA ILE A 142 3.74 -5.58 13.16
C ILE A 142 3.07 -5.40 14.52
N TYR A 143 3.76 -5.77 15.59
CA TYR A 143 3.28 -5.65 16.96
C TYR A 143 4.09 -4.63 17.74
N GLY A 144 3.41 -3.85 18.58
CA GLY A 144 4.05 -2.95 19.54
C GLY A 144 3.88 -3.50 20.94
N SER A 145 4.99 -3.77 21.63
CA SER A 145 4.96 -4.04 23.07
C SER A 145 4.98 -2.74 23.88
N ARG A 146 4.43 -2.78 25.09
CA ARG A 146 4.41 -1.67 26.06
C ARG A 146 5.12 -2.08 27.34
#